data_AF-A0A0N4Z221-F1
#
_entry.id   AF-A0A0N4Z221-F1
#
_cell.length_a   1.000
_cell.length_b   1.000
_cell.length_c   1.000
_cell.angle_alpha   90.00
_cell.angle_beta   90.00
_cell.angle_gamma   90.00
#
_symmetry.space_group_name_H-M   'P 1'
#
loop_
_entity.id
_entity.type
_entity.pdbx_description
1 polymer ?
#
loop_
_entity_poly.entity_id
_entity_poly.type
_entity_poly.pdbx_seq_one_letter_code
_entity_poly.pdbx_strand_id
1 'polypeptide(L)'
;MSSEPFSINCLPNDDGYQGSLSALFAQGSLVSMTSRTGEVLEGTLLAYHLDYQLMAIYIPETNDKNPQLKIVNMHHFNDVKILKAPQPNFKMPFSTSSTSEERNSRMAAALKKREQQFMKEEISREGQEAFLVLQQTIDKIKWDKKDIVVLDCVRITEPYTIDCVHLLNGDAESSVSNKRSLEYVTNCLRTKNSILERILSTNKSI
;
A
#
# COMPACT_ATOMS: atom_id res chain seq x y z
N MET A 1 8.06 30.83 7.35
CA MET A 1 6.71 30.95 6.75
C MET A 1 5.71 30.53 7.82
N SER A 2 4.87 31.47 8.24
CA SER A 2 3.91 31.31 9.34
C SER A 2 2.84 30.28 8.94
N SER A 3 2.69 29.21 9.73
CA SER A 3 1.59 28.25 9.62
C SER A 3 0.38 28.82 10.34
N GLU A 4 -0.48 29.53 9.62
CA GLU A 4 -1.78 29.93 10.17
C GLU A 4 -2.69 28.70 10.35
N PRO A 5 -3.44 28.62 11.45
CA PRO A 5 -4.37 27.52 11.68
C PRO A 5 -5.46 27.53 10.60
N PHE A 6 -5.72 26.34 10.04
CA PHE A 6 -6.73 26.11 9.02
C PHE A 6 -8.13 26.38 9.63
N SER A 7 -8.73 27.52 9.32
CA SER A 7 -10.11 27.82 9.71
C SER A 7 -11.09 27.17 8.74
N ILE A 8 -11.82 26.15 9.22
CA ILE A 8 -12.98 25.59 8.53
C ILE A 8 -14.11 26.63 8.59
N ASN A 9 -14.24 27.45 7.56
CA ASN A 9 -15.40 28.35 7.41
C ASN A 9 -16.58 27.57 6.82
N CYS A 10 -17.18 26.69 7.62
CA CYS A 10 -18.49 26.13 7.33
C CYS A 10 -19.54 27.00 8.02
N LEU A 11 -20.02 28.05 7.36
CA LEU A 11 -21.26 28.71 7.75
C LEU A 11 -22.35 28.36 6.73
N PRO A 12 -23.35 27.55 7.11
CA PRO A 12 -24.66 27.64 6.48
C PRO A 12 -25.34 28.91 7.00
N ASN A 13 -25.81 29.74 6.08
CA ASN A 13 -26.83 30.72 6.40
C ASN A 13 -28.14 29.95 6.63
N ASP A 14 -28.38 29.48 7.86
CA ASP A 14 -29.70 29.40 8.52
C ASP A 14 -29.58 28.61 9.84
N ASP A 15 -29.98 29.28 10.91
CA ASP A 15 -30.42 28.85 12.23
C ASP A 15 -30.22 27.37 12.64
N GLY A 16 -29.35 27.15 13.63
CA GLY A 16 -29.65 26.18 14.70
C GLY A 16 -28.98 24.81 14.70
N TYR A 17 -27.69 24.67 14.32
CA TYR A 17 -26.95 23.43 14.57
C TYR A 17 -25.57 23.66 15.19
N GLN A 18 -25.50 23.58 16.53
CA GLN A 18 -24.25 23.28 17.26
C GLN A 18 -24.01 21.76 17.19
N GLY A 19 -23.47 21.29 16.07
CA GLY A 19 -23.11 19.88 15.86
C GLY A 19 -21.59 19.66 15.85
N SER A 20 -21.15 18.51 16.38
CA SER A 20 -19.77 17.99 16.26
C SER A 20 -19.27 18.05 14.82
N LEU A 21 -17.96 18.20 14.59
CA LEU A 21 -17.33 18.10 13.24
C LEU A 21 -17.68 16.79 12.52
N SER A 22 -17.98 15.72 13.27
CA SER A 22 -18.48 14.45 12.74
C SER A 22 -19.91 14.53 12.18
N ALA A 23 -20.70 15.51 12.61
CA ALA A 23 -22.04 15.78 12.08
C ALA A 23 -22.01 16.60 10.78
N LEU A 24 -20.93 17.34 10.50
CA LEU A 24 -20.75 18.06 9.24
C LEU A 24 -20.56 17.09 8.08
N PHE A 25 -19.64 16.12 8.19
CA PHE A 25 -19.29 15.20 7.10
C PHE A 25 -20.06 13.88 7.18
N ALA A 26 -21.38 13.93 7.05
CA ALA A 26 -22.20 12.73 7.04
C ALA A 26 -21.94 11.89 5.78
N GLN A 27 -21.71 10.58 5.95
CA GLN A 27 -21.53 9.64 4.86
C GLN A 27 -22.73 9.67 3.90
N GLY A 28 -22.45 9.76 2.59
CA GLY A 28 -23.44 9.92 1.53
C GLY A 28 -23.72 11.37 1.13
N SER A 29 -23.11 12.35 1.80
CA SER A 29 -23.23 13.77 1.42
C SER A 29 -22.54 14.04 0.09
N LEU A 30 -23.11 14.92 -0.73
CA LEU A 30 -22.42 15.46 -1.91
C LEU A 30 -21.51 16.59 -1.44
N VAL A 31 -20.21 16.46 -1.69
CA VAL A 31 -19.19 17.46 -1.33
C VAL A 31 -18.55 18.06 -2.58
N SER A 32 -18.16 19.32 -2.47
CA SER A 32 -17.38 20.06 -3.47
C SER A 32 -16.15 20.64 -2.79
N MET A 33 -14.98 20.35 -3.33
CA MET A 33 -13.70 20.77 -2.77
C MET A 33 -12.90 21.52 -3.82
N THR A 34 -12.31 22.66 -3.46
CA THR A 34 -11.47 23.43 -4.38
C THR A 34 -10.00 23.33 -3.96
N SER A 35 -9.15 22.83 -4.86
CA SER A 35 -7.72 22.68 -4.62
C SER A 35 -7.02 24.05 -4.57
N ARG A 36 -5.78 24.07 -4.08
CA ARG A 36 -4.93 25.28 -4.13
C ARG A 36 -4.67 25.81 -5.54
N THR A 37 -4.76 24.95 -6.55
CA THR A 37 -4.60 25.31 -7.96
C THR A 37 -5.92 25.76 -8.61
N GLY A 38 -7.03 25.78 -7.86
CA GLY A 38 -8.35 26.17 -8.34
C GLY A 38 -9.14 25.03 -8.99
N GLU A 39 -8.62 23.80 -8.98
CA GLU A 39 -9.35 22.64 -9.49
C GLU A 39 -10.47 22.25 -8.55
N VAL A 40 -11.67 22.04 -9.08
CA VAL A 40 -12.84 21.63 -8.30
C VAL A 40 -13.02 20.12 -8.39
N LEU A 41 -13.14 19.49 -7.23
CA LEU A 41 -13.45 18.08 -7.08
C LEU A 41 -14.82 17.94 -6.43
N GLU A 42 -15.78 17.37 -7.18
CA GLU A 42 -17.11 17.07 -6.65
C GLU A 42 -17.35 15.57 -6.61
N GLY A 43 -18.01 15.11 -5.54
CA GLY A 43 -18.42 13.72 -5.43
C GLY A 43 -19.08 13.40 -4.10
N THR A 44 -19.51 12.16 -3.96
CA THR A 44 -20.18 11.67 -2.76
C THR A 44 -19.18 11.23 -1.72
N LEU A 45 -19.28 11.79 -0.52
CA LEU A 45 -18.48 11.41 0.63
C LEU A 45 -18.80 9.98 1.08
N LEU A 46 -17.78 9.13 1.16
CA LEU A 46 -17.91 7.74 1.60
C LEU A 46 -17.34 7.50 3.00
N ALA A 47 -16.23 8.14 3.31
CA ALA A 47 -15.56 8.05 4.60
C ALA A 47 -14.70 9.29 4.84
N TYR A 48 -14.49 9.61 6.11
CA TYR A 48 -13.63 10.70 6.55
C TYR A 48 -12.84 10.26 7.78
N HIS A 49 -11.54 10.56 7.79
CA HIS A 49 -10.68 10.35 8.94
C HIS A 49 -10.20 11.70 9.47
N LEU A 50 -10.62 12.05 10.69
CA LEU A 50 -10.36 13.35 11.30
C LEU A 50 -8.86 13.60 11.51
N ASP A 51 -8.16 12.67 12.18
CA ASP A 51 -6.76 12.90 12.57
C ASP A 51 -5.80 13.08 11.38
N TYR A 52 -5.98 12.28 10.33
CA TYR A 52 -5.16 12.36 9.11
C TYR A 52 -5.73 13.32 8.07
N GLN A 53 -6.89 13.92 8.33
CA GLN A 53 -7.62 14.76 7.39
C GLN A 53 -7.75 14.13 6.00
N LEU A 54 -8.08 12.84 5.96
CA LEU A 54 -8.28 12.08 4.73
C LEU A 54 -9.76 11.93 4.44
N MET A 55 -10.13 12.11 3.17
CA MET A 55 -11.51 11.96 2.71
C MET A 55 -11.58 10.99 1.54
N ALA A 56 -12.49 10.02 1.60
CA ALA A 56 -12.80 9.11 0.50
C ALA A 56 -14.04 9.59 -0.23
N ILE A 57 -13.90 9.91 -1.52
CA ILE A 57 -14.94 10.49 -2.37
C ILE A 57 -15.21 9.58 -3.55
N TYR A 58 -16.49 9.28 -3.77
CA TYR A 58 -16.98 8.59 -4.95
C TYR A 58 -17.44 9.58 -6.01
N ILE A 59 -16.88 9.46 -7.20
CA ILE A 59 -17.29 10.21 -8.38
C ILE A 59 -18.04 9.23 -9.28
N PRO A 60 -19.35 9.43 -9.51
CA PRO A 60 -20.11 8.55 -10.38
C PRO A 60 -19.58 8.61 -11.81
N GLU A 61 -19.89 7.58 -12.58
CA GLU A 61 -19.61 7.56 -14.01
C GLU A 61 -20.25 8.76 -14.71
N THR A 62 -19.46 9.45 -15.52
CA THR A 62 -19.96 10.42 -16.51
C THR A 62 -19.77 9.84 -17.90
N ASN A 63 -20.46 10.37 -18.92
CA ASN A 63 -20.54 9.80 -20.28
C ASN A 63 -19.19 9.38 -20.94
N ASP A 64 -18.04 9.79 -20.40
CA ASP A 64 -16.71 9.47 -20.92
C ASP A 64 -15.74 8.86 -19.87
N LYS A 65 -16.18 8.57 -18.63
CA LYS A 65 -15.28 8.15 -17.54
C LYS A 65 -15.91 7.14 -16.60
N ASN A 66 -15.26 5.99 -16.46
CA ASN A 66 -15.52 4.99 -15.42
C ASN A 66 -15.65 5.65 -14.03
N PRO A 67 -16.50 5.09 -13.14
CA PRO A 67 -16.66 5.61 -11.79
C PRO A 67 -15.32 5.58 -11.03
N GLN A 68 -15.06 6.62 -10.24
CA GLN A 68 -13.77 6.79 -9.55
C GLN A 68 -13.97 6.85 -8.04
N LEU A 69 -13.11 6.11 -7.32
CA LEU A 69 -12.90 6.30 -5.89
C LEU A 69 -11.61 7.08 -5.69
N LYS A 70 -11.69 8.27 -5.10
CA LYS A 70 -10.53 9.09 -4.75
C LYS A 70 -10.38 9.18 -3.25
N ILE A 71 -9.19 8.87 -2.75
CA ILE A 71 -8.79 9.19 -1.38
C ILE A 71 -7.94 10.44 -1.46
N VAL A 72 -8.40 11.52 -0.84
CA VAL A 72 -7.77 12.83 -0.90
C VAL A 72 -7.31 13.28 0.47
N ASN A 73 -6.15 13.93 0.51
CA ASN A 73 -5.68 14.65 1.68
C ASN A 73 -6.25 16.06 1.64
N MET A 74 -7.07 16.41 2.64
CA MET A 74 -7.77 17.69 2.68
C MET A 74 -6.83 18.89 2.80
N HIS A 75 -5.60 18.72 3.28
CA HIS A 75 -4.62 19.81 3.34
C HIS A 75 -4.30 20.43 1.96
N HIS A 76 -4.60 19.73 0.86
CA HIS A 76 -4.41 20.24 -0.50
C HIS A 76 -5.59 21.06 -1.05
N PHE A 77 -6.68 21.15 -0.29
CA PHE A 77 -7.89 21.88 -0.65
C PHE A 77 -8.05 23.09 0.23
N ASN A 78 -8.40 24.24 -0.35
CA ASN A 78 -8.60 25.49 0.37
C ASN A 78 -10.03 25.61 0.94
N ASP A 79 -11.00 24.96 0.28
CA ASP A 79 -12.40 25.08 0.62
C ASP A 79 -13.08 23.72 0.43
N VAL A 80 -13.93 23.36 1.39
CA VAL A 80 -14.68 22.10 1.42
C VAL A 80 -16.12 22.44 1.78
N LYS A 81 -17.04 22.22 0.83
CA LYS A 81 -18.45 22.56 0.96
C LYS A 81 -19.31 21.32 0.82
N ILE A 82 -20.33 21.23 1.67
CA ILE A 82 -21.37 20.22 1.54
C ILE A 82 -22.46 20.82 0.66
N LEU A 83 -22.62 20.26 -0.53
CA LEU A 83 -23.65 20.69 -1.49
C LEU A 83 -25.01 20.07 -1.16
N LYS A 84 -25.00 18.81 -0.72
CA LYS A 84 -26.24 18.08 -0.36
C LYS A 84 -25.98 17.14 0.81
N ALA A 85 -26.90 17.15 1.77
CA ALA A 85 -26.97 16.19 2.86
C ALA A 85 -27.22 14.76 2.32
N PRO A 86 -26.91 13.71 3.09
CA PRO A 86 -27.08 12.34 2.63
C PRO A 86 -28.56 11.98 2.46
N GLN A 87 -28.85 11.15 1.46
CA GLN A 87 -30.18 10.57 1.28
C GLN A 87 -30.48 9.60 2.45
N PRO A 88 -31.72 9.53 2.97
CA PRO A 88 -32.09 8.65 4.09
C PRO A 88 -31.75 7.15 3.88
N ASN A 89 -31.65 6.73 2.61
CA ASN A 89 -31.35 5.36 2.20
C ASN A 89 -30.05 5.27 1.39
N PHE A 90 -29.05 6.10 1.69
CA PHE A 90 -27.75 6.03 1.01
C PHE A 90 -27.15 4.61 1.14
N LYS A 91 -26.84 4.00 0.01
CA LYS A 91 -26.12 2.73 -0.07
C LYS A 91 -24.74 2.98 -0.66
N MET A 92 -23.75 2.28 -0.13
CA MET A 92 -22.40 2.32 -0.67
C MET A 92 -22.43 1.89 -2.15
N PRO A 93 -21.69 2.59 -3.03
CA PRO A 93 -21.68 2.28 -4.46
C PRO A 93 -20.97 0.96 -4.78
N PHE A 94 -20.30 0.37 -3.79
CA PHE A 94 -19.65 -0.94 -3.89
C PHE A 94 -20.19 -1.89 -2.82
N SER A 95 -20.30 -3.16 -3.22
CA SER A 95 -20.71 -4.24 -2.33
C SER A 95 -19.67 -4.43 -1.23
N THR A 96 -20.08 -4.29 0.03
CA THR A 96 -19.27 -4.65 1.19
C THR A 96 -19.38 -6.15 1.51
N SER A 97 -19.49 -7.01 0.49
CA SER A 97 -19.79 -8.44 0.64
C SER A 97 -18.69 -9.26 1.31
N SER A 98 -17.54 -8.67 1.65
CA SER A 98 -16.56 -9.37 2.48
C SER A 98 -17.14 -9.57 3.88
N THR A 99 -17.37 -10.84 4.26
CA THR A 99 -17.77 -11.19 5.62
C THR A 99 -16.71 -10.68 6.60
N SER A 100 -17.11 -10.46 7.86
CA SER A 100 -16.14 -10.10 8.92
C SER A 100 -15.00 -11.12 9.01
N GLU A 101 -15.32 -12.40 8.79
CA GLU A 101 -14.38 -13.52 8.79
C GLU A 101 -13.35 -13.40 7.66
N GLU A 102 -13.78 -13.11 6.43
CA GLU A 102 -12.85 -12.91 5.31
C GLU A 102 -11.90 -11.75 5.55
N ARG A 103 -12.40 -10.62 6.08
CA ARG A 103 -11.56 -9.47 6.44
C ARG A 103 -10.53 -9.84 7.50
N ASN A 104 -10.96 -10.50 8.57
CA ASN A 104 -10.08 -10.92 9.66
C ASN A 104 -9.04 -11.94 9.18
N SER A 105 -9.43 -12.88 8.31
CA SER A 105 -8.51 -13.85 7.70
C SER A 105 -7.44 -13.18 6.84
N ARG A 106 -7.82 -12.22 5.98
CA ARG A 106 -6.87 -11.44 5.17
C ARG A 106 -5.92 -10.63 6.04
N MET A 107 -6.42 -10.01 7.10
CA MET A 107 -5.62 -9.25 8.04
C MET A 107 -4.64 -10.15 8.80
N ALA A 108 -5.09 -11.30 9.31
CA ALA A 108 -4.23 -12.29 9.96
C ALA A 108 -3.14 -12.81 9.00
N ALA A 109 -3.48 -13.07 7.73
CA ALA A 109 -2.51 -13.49 6.72
C ALA A 109 -1.47 -12.39 6.43
N ALA A 110 -1.89 -11.12 6.35
CA ALA A 110 -0.99 -9.99 6.16
C ALA A 110 -0.04 -9.78 7.36
N LEU A 111 -0.55 -9.90 8.60
CA LEU A 111 0.26 -9.84 9.81
C LEU A 111 1.27 -10.98 9.85
N LYS A 112 0.84 -12.21 9.57
CA LYS A 112 1.73 -13.37 9.49
C LYS A 112 2.82 -13.20 8.42
N LYS A 113 2.47 -12.69 7.23
CA LYS A 113 3.45 -12.38 6.17
C LYS A 113 4.47 -11.35 6.66
N ARG A 114 4.02 -10.28 7.32
CA ARG A 114 4.90 -9.27 7.91
C ARG A 114 5.85 -9.87 8.95
N GLU A 115 5.34 -10.71 9.86
CA GLU A 115 6.14 -11.37 10.89
C GLU A 115 7.21 -12.30 10.31
N GLN A 116 6.91 -13.01 9.23
CA GLN A 116 7.85 -13.89 8.54
C GLN A 116 8.97 -13.13 7.80
N GLN A 117 8.68 -11.89 7.39
CA GLN A 117 9.63 -11.03 6.67
C GLN A 117 10.40 -10.09 7.60
N PHE A 118 10.06 -10.08 8.89
CA PHE A 118 10.74 -9.27 9.89
C PHE A 118 12.12 -9.87 10.26
N MET A 119 13.15 -9.03 10.25
CA MET A 119 14.51 -9.39 10.63
C MET A 119 14.61 -9.46 12.17
N LYS A 120 14.87 -10.66 12.70
CA LYS A 120 15.04 -10.88 14.15
C LYS A 120 16.50 -10.88 14.60
N GLU A 121 17.41 -10.97 13.65
CA GLU A 121 18.85 -11.05 13.85
C GLU A 121 19.54 -9.86 13.18
N GLU A 122 20.78 -9.59 13.54
CA GLU A 122 21.63 -8.66 12.79
C GLU A 122 22.06 -9.29 11.46
N ILE A 123 21.47 -8.78 10.37
CA ILE A 123 21.73 -9.21 8.99
C ILE A 123 22.62 -8.18 8.30
N SER A 124 23.63 -8.65 7.57
CA SER A 124 24.49 -7.79 6.74
C SER A 124 23.70 -7.03 5.69
N ARG A 125 24.26 -5.93 5.18
CA ARG A 125 23.62 -5.13 4.15
C ARG A 125 23.34 -5.97 2.89
N GLU A 126 24.28 -6.86 2.55
CA GLU A 126 24.18 -7.77 1.40
C GLU A 126 22.98 -8.72 1.55
N GLY A 127 22.74 -9.24 2.77
CA GLY A 127 21.57 -10.07 3.07
C GLY A 127 20.27 -9.31 2.97
N GLN A 128 20.22 -8.07 3.48
CA GLN A 128 19.04 -7.21 3.38
C GLN A 128 18.71 -6.90 1.91
N GLU A 129 19.70 -6.56 1.09
CA GLU A 129 19.54 -6.28 -0.33
C GLU A 129 19.09 -7.53 -1.11
N ALA A 130 19.66 -8.70 -0.83
CA ALA A 130 19.24 -9.96 -1.43
C ALA A 130 17.76 -10.26 -1.11
N PHE A 131 17.36 -10.09 0.15
CA PHE A 131 15.97 -10.30 0.57
C PHE A 131 15.00 -9.38 -0.15
N LEU A 132 15.29 -8.07 -0.22
CA LEU A 132 14.43 -7.08 -0.86
C LEU A 132 14.22 -7.39 -2.35
N VAL A 133 15.30 -7.78 -3.07
CA VAL A 133 15.19 -8.15 -4.49
C VAL A 133 14.30 -9.36 -4.68
N LEU A 134 14.45 -10.39 -3.85
CA LEU A 134 13.65 -11.60 -3.96
C LEU A 134 12.19 -11.36 -3.58
N GLN A 135 11.93 -10.54 -2.56
CA GLN A 135 10.60 -10.20 -2.09
C GLN A 135 9.74 -9.47 -3.16
N GLN A 136 10.38 -8.78 -4.09
CA GLN A 136 9.67 -8.09 -5.18
C GLN A 136 8.98 -9.06 -6.15
N THR A 137 9.53 -10.26 -6.34
CA THR A 137 9.03 -11.23 -7.33
C THR A 137 8.52 -12.52 -6.71
N ILE A 138 8.87 -12.81 -5.45
CA ILE A 138 8.54 -14.07 -4.78
C ILE A 138 7.76 -13.78 -3.49
N ASP A 139 6.50 -14.20 -3.48
CA ASP A 139 5.62 -14.00 -2.32
C ASP A 139 6.01 -14.85 -1.10
N LYS A 140 6.49 -16.07 -1.35
CA LYS A 140 6.81 -17.05 -0.32
C LYS A 140 8.30 -16.98 0.02
N ILE A 141 8.65 -15.99 0.82
CA ILE A 141 10.00 -15.71 1.30
C ILE A 141 9.94 -15.38 2.80
N LYS A 142 10.89 -15.90 3.57
CA LYS A 142 10.99 -15.67 5.02
C LYS A 142 12.43 -15.71 5.50
N TRP A 143 12.67 -15.08 6.65
CA TRP A 143 13.90 -15.27 7.40
C TRP A 143 13.86 -16.56 8.21
N ASP A 144 14.96 -17.30 8.21
CA ASP A 144 15.24 -18.40 9.14
C ASP A 144 16.57 -18.11 9.83
N LYS A 145 16.50 -17.49 11.01
CA LYS A 145 17.64 -16.85 11.68
C LYS A 145 18.30 -15.82 10.75
N LYS A 146 19.52 -16.10 10.29
CA LYS A 146 20.26 -15.28 9.34
C LYS A 146 20.05 -15.69 7.88
N ASP A 147 19.49 -16.86 7.63
CA ASP A 147 19.33 -17.38 6.28
C ASP A 147 18.02 -16.91 5.65
N ILE A 148 18.01 -16.79 4.33
CA ILE A 148 16.79 -16.52 3.56
C ILE A 148 16.25 -17.86 3.08
N VAL A 149 14.99 -18.14 3.40
CA VAL A 149 14.28 -19.33 2.89
C VAL A 149 13.24 -18.88 1.87
N VAL A 150 13.33 -19.44 0.67
CA VAL A 150 12.53 -19.09 -0.49
C VAL A 150 11.76 -20.33 -0.96
N LEU A 151 10.46 -20.17 -1.19
CA LEU A 151 9.52 -21.21 -1.60
C LEU A 151 9.42 -22.44 -0.65
N ASP A 152 10.05 -22.37 0.53
CA ASP A 152 10.30 -23.50 1.45
C ASP A 152 11.18 -24.62 0.88
N CYS A 153 11.89 -24.39 -0.22
CA CYS A 153 12.79 -25.40 -0.81
C CYS A 153 14.19 -24.86 -1.17
N VAL A 154 14.38 -23.54 -1.19
CA VAL A 154 15.67 -22.91 -1.45
C VAL A 154 16.11 -22.14 -0.21
N ARG A 155 17.39 -22.29 0.15
CA ARG A 155 18.05 -21.56 1.22
C ARG A 155 19.21 -20.74 0.67
N ILE A 156 19.38 -19.54 1.21
CA ILE A 156 20.49 -18.65 0.90
C ILE A 156 21.15 -18.28 2.22
N THR A 157 22.41 -18.66 2.36
CA THR A 157 23.24 -18.36 3.53
C THR A 157 24.15 -17.18 3.26
N GLU A 158 24.67 -16.57 4.32
CA GLU A 158 25.77 -15.59 4.25
C GLU A 158 26.96 -16.18 3.46
N PRO A 159 27.65 -15.41 2.58
CA PRO A 159 27.52 -13.97 2.27
C PRO A 159 26.42 -13.58 1.26
N TYR A 160 25.39 -14.42 1.06
CA TYR A 160 24.24 -14.14 0.17
C TYR A 160 24.62 -13.97 -1.30
N THR A 161 25.72 -14.61 -1.71
CA THR A 161 26.16 -14.69 -3.11
C THR A 161 25.41 -15.80 -3.85
N ILE A 162 25.52 -15.78 -5.18
CA ILE A 162 24.90 -16.77 -6.06
C ILE A 162 25.34 -18.20 -5.69
N ASP A 163 26.60 -18.38 -5.29
CA ASP A 163 27.15 -19.67 -4.91
C ASP A 163 26.64 -20.19 -3.55
N CYS A 164 25.97 -19.34 -2.78
CA CYS A 164 25.39 -19.68 -1.47
C CYS A 164 23.92 -20.07 -1.55
N VAL A 165 23.36 -20.18 -2.77
CA VAL A 165 21.99 -20.61 -3.01
C VAL A 165 21.96 -22.13 -3.14
N HIS A 166 21.24 -22.80 -2.25
CA HIS A 166 21.16 -24.26 -2.20
C HIS A 166 19.75 -24.75 -1.93
N LEU A 167 19.47 -26.01 -2.27
CA LEU A 167 18.22 -26.65 -1.87
C LEU A 167 18.25 -26.99 -0.39
N LEU A 168 17.10 -26.95 0.27
CA LEU A 168 16.96 -27.39 1.65
C LEU A 168 17.18 -28.91 1.76
N ASN A 169 17.88 -29.32 2.82
CA ASN A 169 18.20 -30.74 3.06
C ASN A 169 16.92 -31.60 3.13
N GLY A 170 16.85 -32.65 2.32
CA GLY A 170 15.70 -33.55 2.23
C GLY A 170 14.84 -33.36 0.98
N ASP A 171 15.00 -32.24 0.28
CA ASP A 171 14.40 -32.03 -1.04
C ASP A 171 15.29 -32.65 -2.11
N ALA A 172 14.79 -33.70 -2.77
CA ALA A 172 15.58 -34.40 -3.77
C ALA A 172 15.93 -33.47 -4.94
N GLU A 173 17.22 -33.41 -5.29
CA GLU A 173 17.72 -32.78 -6.52
C GLU A 173 17.06 -33.36 -7.80
N SER A 174 16.37 -34.49 -7.69
CA SER A 174 15.58 -35.08 -8.79
C SER A 174 14.26 -34.35 -9.06
N SER A 175 13.78 -33.50 -8.14
CA SER A 175 12.57 -32.71 -8.37
C SER A 175 12.85 -31.59 -9.39
N VAL A 176 12.26 -31.72 -10.58
CA VAL A 176 12.30 -30.68 -11.63
C VAL A 176 11.78 -29.34 -11.11
N SER A 177 10.79 -29.36 -10.23
CA SER A 177 10.23 -28.15 -9.60
C SER A 177 11.27 -27.45 -8.72
N ASN A 178 11.97 -28.19 -7.87
CA ASN A 178 12.96 -27.61 -6.96
C ASN A 178 14.17 -27.06 -7.72
N LYS A 179 14.60 -27.75 -8.78
CA LYS A 179 15.63 -27.23 -9.70
C LYS A 179 15.23 -25.91 -10.34
N ARG A 180 13.99 -25.79 -10.82
CA ARG A 180 13.46 -24.54 -11.38
C ARG A 180 13.41 -23.43 -10.34
N SER A 181 12.99 -23.74 -9.11
CA SER A 181 13.01 -22.78 -7.99
C SER A 181 14.41 -22.27 -7.70
N LEU A 182 15.40 -23.18 -7.64
CA LEU A 182 16.81 -22.84 -7.41
C LEU A 182 17.36 -21.95 -8.53
N GLU A 183 17.10 -22.31 -9.78
CA GLU A 183 17.51 -21.55 -10.96
C GLU A 183 16.86 -20.16 -10.99
N TYR A 184 15.57 -20.08 -10.68
CA TYR A 184 14.84 -18.82 -10.62
C TYR A 184 15.42 -17.85 -9.57
N VAL A 185 15.63 -18.34 -8.34
CA VAL A 185 16.26 -17.57 -7.25
C VAL A 185 17.66 -17.09 -7.64
N THR A 186 18.45 -18.00 -8.23
CA THR A 186 19.79 -17.69 -8.74
C THR A 186 19.78 -16.59 -9.79
N ASN A 187 18.83 -16.65 -10.74
CA ASN A 187 18.68 -15.65 -11.78
C ASN A 187 18.26 -14.27 -11.24
N CYS A 188 17.42 -14.22 -10.21
CA CYS A 188 17.08 -12.96 -9.53
C CYS A 188 18.32 -12.28 -8.95
N LEU A 189 19.17 -13.02 -8.23
CA LEU A 189 20.41 -12.48 -7.67
C LEU A 189 21.43 -12.10 -8.76
N ARG A 190 21.55 -12.90 -9.82
CA ARG A 190 22.40 -12.57 -10.97
C ARG A 190 21.98 -11.28 -11.65
N THR A 191 20.68 -11.09 -11.83
CA THR A 191 20.12 -9.87 -12.44
C THR A 191 20.42 -8.65 -11.58
N LYS A 192 20.24 -8.76 -10.25
CA LYS A 192 20.65 -7.71 -9.29
C LYS A 192 22.11 -7.32 -9.49
N ASN A 193 23.01 -8.29 -9.47
CA ASN A 193 24.45 -8.02 -9.60
C ASN A 193 24.78 -7.37 -10.96
N SER A 194 24.19 -7.85 -12.06
CA SER A 194 24.39 -7.25 -13.38
C SER A 194 23.91 -5.79 -13.46
N ILE A 195 22.78 -5.46 -12.84
CA ILE A 195 22.28 -4.07 -12.78
C ILE A 195 23.22 -3.19 -11.96
N LEU A 196 23.67 -3.67 -10.79
CA LEU A 196 24.60 -2.93 -9.93
C LEU A 196 25.91 -2.62 -10.68
N GLU A 197 26.49 -3.59 -11.37
CA GLU A 197 27.71 -3.38 -12.16
C GLU A 197 27.53 -2.34 -13.28
N ARG A 198 26.36 -2.32 -13.95
CA ARG A 198 26.05 -1.31 -14.98
C ARG A 198 25.93 0.09 -14.39
N ILE A 199 25.33 0.23 -13.21
CA ILE A 199 25.20 1.52 -12.53
C ILE A 199 26.59 2.03 -12.13
N LEU A 200 27.43 1.16 -11.57
CA LEU A 200 28.78 1.52 -11.13
C LEU A 200 29.70 1.90 -12.30
N SER A 201 29.62 1.20 -13.43
CA SER A 201 30.41 1.52 -14.63
C SER A 201 29.98 2.85 -15.27
N THR A 202 28.69 3.17 -15.23
CA THR A 202 28.15 4.45 -15.71
C THR A 202 28.66 5.62 -14.87
N ASN A 203 28.72 5.46 -13.54
CA ASN A 203 29.19 6.51 -12.63
C ASN A 203 30.72 6.73 -12.65
N LYS A 204 31.51 5.78 -13.13
CA LYS A 204 32.97 5.94 -13.30
C LYS A 204 33.38 6.72 -14.55
N SER A 205 32.43 6.98 -15.46
CA SER A 205 32.68 7.64 -16.76
C SER A 205 32.32 9.13 -16.76
N ILE A 206 32.09 9.73 -15.58
CA ILE A 206 31.77 11.14 -15.34
C ILE A 206 32.85 11.71 -14.40
#